data_AF-A0A959SHH4-F1
#
_entry.id   AF-A0A959SHH4-F1
#
_cell.length_a   1.000
_cell.length_b   1.000
_cell.length_c   1.000
_cell.angle_alpha   90.00
_cell.angle_beta   90.00
_cell.angle_gamma   90.00
#
_symmetry.space_group_name_H-M   'P 1'
#
loop_
_entity.id
_entity.type
_entity.pdbx_description
1 polymer ?
#
loop_
_entity_poly.entity_id
_entity_poly.type
_entity_poly.pdbx_seq_one_letter_code
_entity_poly.pdbx_strand_id
1 'polypeptide(L)'
;IGAEYHGYTADVTRTLPVNGRFTPEQRLIYDLVLRAQEAGIAEVKAGAPFFAAHKAATAVVAAGLMELGLIDTESEVRRYFMHGTSHYLGLDVHDAGTYGPLRPNTVITVEPGIYIAEGSPCDPKWWDIGVRIEDDVLVLEGGNEVLSACVPRTAEAVEAMMAQEAPELPGR
;
A
#
# COMPACT_ATOMS: atom_id res chain seq x y z
N ILE A 1 1.07 -9.65 5.22
CA ILE A 1 0.76 -11.02 5.68
C ILE A 1 -0.17 -11.63 4.67
N GLY A 2 0.00 -12.91 4.39
CA GLY A 2 -0.82 -13.62 3.43
C GLY A 2 -1.36 -14.91 4.01
N ALA A 3 -2.53 -15.33 3.54
CA ALA A 3 -3.05 -16.66 3.76
C ALA A 3 -2.95 -17.45 2.47
N GLU A 4 -2.83 -18.77 2.58
CA GLU A 4 -2.99 -19.69 1.46
C GLU A 4 -4.31 -20.46 1.64
N TYR A 5 -5.16 -20.49 0.62
CA TYR A 5 -6.41 -21.23 0.63
C TYR A 5 -6.62 -21.95 -0.69
N HIS A 6 -6.75 -23.29 -0.63
CA HIS A 6 -6.79 -24.16 -1.81
C HIS A 6 -5.64 -23.91 -2.82
N GLY A 7 -4.46 -23.54 -2.31
CA GLY A 7 -3.27 -23.23 -3.11
C GLY A 7 -3.21 -21.82 -3.68
N TYR A 8 -4.24 -20.98 -3.48
CA TYR A 8 -4.19 -19.56 -3.85
C TYR A 8 -3.75 -18.70 -2.68
N THR A 9 -3.00 -17.64 -2.97
CA THR A 9 -2.45 -16.71 -1.99
C THR A 9 -3.25 -15.40 -1.94
N ALA A 10 -3.40 -14.86 -0.74
CA ALA A 10 -3.75 -13.46 -0.50
C ALA A 10 -2.49 -12.73 -0.02
N ASP A 11 -2.33 -11.44 -0.28
CA ASP A 11 -1.24 -10.65 0.30
C ASP A 11 -1.70 -9.26 0.74
N VAL A 12 -1.70 -9.04 2.05
CA VAL A 12 -2.23 -7.82 2.66
C VAL A 12 -1.21 -7.25 3.64
N THR A 13 -0.82 -6.00 3.43
CA THR A 13 -0.04 -5.22 4.39
C THR A 13 -0.90 -4.09 4.98
N ARG A 14 -0.81 -3.95 6.31
CA ARG A 14 -1.31 -2.80 7.07
C ARG A 14 -0.23 -2.35 8.03
N THR A 15 -0.09 -1.03 8.19
CA THR A 15 0.72 -0.41 9.24
C THR A 15 -0.20 0.13 10.33
N LEU A 16 0.12 -0.15 11.59
CA LEU A 16 -0.72 0.17 12.75
C LEU A 16 0.11 0.92 13.81
N PRO A 17 -0.45 1.92 14.51
CA PRO A 17 0.21 2.55 15.64
C PRO A 17 0.13 1.60 16.85
N VAL A 18 1.26 1.19 17.42
CA VAL A 18 1.31 0.17 18.49
C VAL A 18 0.43 0.52 19.69
N ASN A 19 0.31 1.80 20.04
CA ASN A 19 -0.52 2.31 21.13
C ASN A 19 -1.97 2.63 20.73
N GLY A 20 -2.37 2.33 19.49
CA GLY A 20 -3.70 2.60 18.96
C GLY A 20 -3.95 4.01 18.44
N ARG A 21 -2.95 4.91 18.43
CA ARG A 21 -3.10 6.28 17.91
C ARG A 21 -1.88 6.73 17.12
N PHE A 22 -2.11 7.25 15.92
CA PHE A 22 -1.03 7.82 15.12
C PHE A 22 -0.53 9.14 15.74
N THR A 23 0.78 9.34 15.76
CA THR A 23 1.34 10.69 15.97
C THR A 23 1.07 11.57 14.74
N PRO A 24 1.20 12.91 14.85
CA PRO A 24 1.03 13.79 13.69
C PRO A 24 1.92 13.41 12.50
N GLU A 25 3.19 13.08 12.73
CA GLU A 25 4.14 12.71 11.68
C GLU A 25 3.81 11.36 11.06
N GLN A 26 3.47 10.35 11.89
CA GLN A 26 3.01 9.05 11.39
C GLN A 26 1.76 9.19 10.53
N ARG A 27 0.82 10.04 10.97
CA ARG A 27 -0.43 10.30 10.26
C ARG A 27 -0.21 10.92 8.89
N LEU A 28 0.72 11.88 8.78
CA LEU A 28 1.05 12.52 7.50
C LEU A 28 1.63 11.52 6.48
N ILE A 29 2.55 10.65 6.92
CA ILE A 29 3.11 9.61 6.04
C ILE A 29 2.05 8.55 5.72
N TYR A 30 1.23 8.16 6.69
CA TYR A 30 0.17 7.17 6.50
C TYR A 30 -0.85 7.61 5.45
N ASP A 31 -1.37 8.83 5.58
CA ASP A 31 -2.35 9.39 4.65
C ASP A 31 -1.74 9.61 3.25
N LEU A 32 -0.43 9.90 3.16
CA LEU A 32 0.27 9.97 1.89
C LEU A 32 0.34 8.60 1.20
N VAL A 33 0.70 7.54 1.93
CA VAL A 33 0.71 6.17 1.40
C VAL A 33 -0.69 5.73 0.98
N LEU A 34 -1.72 6.03 1.78
CA LEU A 34 -3.10 5.72 1.45
C LEU A 34 -3.54 6.41 0.15
N ARG A 35 -3.28 7.71 -0.01
CA ARG A 35 -3.57 8.43 -1.26
C ARG A 35 -2.83 7.84 -2.46
N ALA A 36 -1.58 7.43 -2.27
CA ALA A 36 -0.81 6.77 -3.32
C ALA A 36 -1.42 5.41 -3.70
N GLN A 37 -1.92 4.66 -2.72
CA GLN A 37 -2.60 3.38 -2.95
C GLN A 37 -3.89 3.60 -3.72
N GLU A 38 -4.72 4.56 -3.33
CA GLU A 38 -5.97 4.90 -4.01
C GLU A 38 -5.74 5.33 -5.46
N ALA A 39 -4.72 6.15 -5.71
CA ALA A 39 -4.31 6.52 -7.06
C ALA A 39 -3.81 5.31 -7.87
N GLY A 40 -3.07 4.40 -7.24
CA GLY A 40 -2.64 3.14 -7.86
C GLY A 40 -3.82 2.25 -8.25
N ILE A 41 -4.76 2.01 -7.32
CA ILE A 41 -5.97 1.20 -7.52
C ILE A 41 -6.83 1.79 -8.65
N ALA A 42 -6.98 3.10 -8.74
CA ALA A 42 -7.76 3.75 -9.80
C ALA A 42 -7.23 3.48 -11.23
N GLU A 43 -5.95 3.12 -11.37
CA GLU A 43 -5.35 2.77 -12.66
C GLU A 43 -5.40 1.27 -12.98
N VAL A 44 -5.85 0.43 -12.05
CA VAL A 44 -6.03 -1.01 -12.28
C VAL A 44 -7.33 -1.23 -13.05
N LYS A 45 -7.23 -1.41 -14.38
CA LYS A 45 -8.39 -1.64 -15.26
C LYS A 45 -7.98 -2.40 -16.52
N ALA A 46 -8.93 -3.07 -17.15
CA ALA A 46 -8.67 -3.80 -18.38
C ALA A 46 -8.04 -2.90 -19.46
N GLY A 47 -6.98 -3.40 -20.10
CA GLY A 47 -6.21 -2.67 -21.12
C GLY A 47 -5.18 -1.68 -20.57
N ALA A 48 -5.18 -1.35 -19.28
CA ALA A 48 -4.15 -0.49 -18.70
C ALA A 48 -2.78 -1.20 -18.68
N PRO A 49 -1.66 -0.48 -18.89
CA PRO A 49 -0.33 -1.05 -18.68
C PRO A 49 -0.16 -1.53 -17.23
N PHE A 50 0.50 -2.67 -17.02
CA PHE A 50 0.81 -3.18 -15.68
C PHE A 50 1.45 -2.12 -14.75
N PHE A 51 2.37 -1.32 -15.27
CA PHE A 51 3.06 -0.28 -14.49
C PHE A 51 2.25 1.01 -14.28
N ALA A 52 0.99 1.09 -14.72
CA ALA A 52 0.17 2.28 -14.54
C ALA A 52 -0.07 2.60 -13.05
N ALA A 53 -0.36 1.58 -12.24
CA ALA A 53 -0.51 1.72 -10.80
C ALA A 53 0.76 2.28 -10.13
N HIS A 54 1.93 1.74 -10.51
CA HIS A 54 3.22 2.22 -10.00
C HIS A 54 3.50 3.68 -10.37
N LYS A 55 3.23 4.06 -11.61
CA LYS A 55 3.40 5.45 -12.06
C LYS A 55 2.50 6.41 -11.28
N ALA A 56 1.22 6.05 -11.09
CA ALA A 56 0.27 6.88 -10.35
C ALA A 56 0.67 7.03 -8.88
N ALA A 57 0.97 5.91 -8.21
CA ALA A 57 1.42 5.92 -6.82
C ALA A 57 2.71 6.73 -6.63
N THR A 58 3.70 6.55 -7.52
CA THR A 58 4.99 7.26 -7.45
C THR A 58 4.81 8.77 -7.60
N ALA A 59 3.92 9.22 -8.50
CA ALA A 59 3.62 10.64 -8.68
C ALA A 59 3.01 11.26 -7.42
N VAL A 60 2.08 10.56 -6.75
CA VAL A 60 1.48 11.01 -5.49
C VAL A 60 2.53 11.06 -4.37
N VAL A 61 3.34 10.00 -4.22
CA VAL A 61 4.40 9.95 -3.20
C VAL A 61 5.43 11.05 -3.44
N ALA A 62 5.91 11.25 -4.66
CA ALA A 62 6.88 12.30 -4.97
C ALA A 62 6.33 13.70 -4.61
N ALA A 63 5.11 14.02 -5.05
CA ALA A 63 4.48 15.30 -4.74
C ALA A 63 4.30 15.51 -3.22
N GLY A 64 3.84 14.48 -2.50
CA GLY A 64 3.66 14.57 -1.06
C GLY A 64 4.96 14.67 -0.27
N LEU A 65 6.01 13.95 -0.68
CA LEU A 65 7.33 14.06 -0.04
C LEU A 65 7.95 15.44 -0.28
N MET A 66 7.73 16.05 -1.45
CA MET A 66 8.14 17.43 -1.71
C MET A 66 7.36 18.43 -0.84
N GLU A 67 6.05 18.25 -0.70
CA GLU A 67 5.20 19.10 0.16
C GLU A 67 5.64 19.04 1.64
N LEU A 68 6.06 17.86 2.11
CA LEU A 68 6.59 17.66 3.46
C LEU A 68 8.05 18.12 3.62
N GLY A 69 8.72 18.54 2.53
CA GLY A 69 10.13 18.95 2.53
C GLY A 69 11.13 17.80 2.75
N LEU A 70 10.73 16.57 2.42
CA LEU A 70 11.58 15.37 2.55
C LEU A 70 12.50 15.16 1.35
N ILE A 71 12.11 15.67 0.18
CA ILE A 71 12.89 15.64 -1.07
C ILE A 71 12.73 16.98 -1.80
N ASP A 72 13.72 17.35 -2.62
CA ASP A 72 13.72 18.59 -3.40
C ASP A 72 13.20 18.38 -4.83
N THR A 73 13.34 17.16 -5.36
CA THR A 73 12.94 16.80 -6.72
C THR A 73 12.22 15.45 -6.77
N GLU A 74 11.32 15.26 -7.76
CA GLU A 74 10.61 13.99 -7.95
C GLU A 74 11.56 12.79 -8.14
N SER A 75 12.75 13.01 -8.71
CA SER A 75 13.73 11.94 -8.94
C SER A 75 14.28 11.30 -7.66
N GLU A 76 14.18 12.01 -6.52
CA GLU A 76 14.63 11.54 -5.22
C GLU A 76 13.60 10.65 -4.51
N VAL A 77 12.40 10.47 -5.08
CA VAL A 77 11.33 9.64 -4.50
C VAL A 77 11.82 8.24 -4.12
N ARG A 78 12.75 7.67 -4.90
CA ARG A 78 13.33 6.35 -4.66
C ARG A 78 14.13 6.24 -3.37
N ARG A 79 14.51 7.36 -2.75
CA ARG A 79 15.13 7.39 -1.42
C ARG A 79 14.22 6.78 -0.35
N TYR A 80 12.92 7.05 -0.44
CA TYR A 80 11.94 6.62 0.56
C TYR A 80 10.90 5.63 0.00
N PHE A 81 10.73 5.54 -1.32
CA PHE A 81 9.88 4.55 -1.98
C PHE A 81 10.65 3.79 -3.08
N MET A 82 11.31 2.70 -2.70
CA MET A 82 12.34 2.03 -3.51
C MET A 82 11.87 0.80 -4.30
N HIS A 83 10.70 0.24 -3.98
CA HIS A 83 10.16 -0.99 -4.57
C HIS A 83 9.03 -0.73 -5.59
N GLY A 84 8.59 -1.78 -6.28
CA GLY A 84 7.44 -1.73 -7.17
C GLY A 84 6.12 -1.65 -6.39
N THR A 85 5.06 -1.19 -7.05
CA THR A 85 3.72 -1.06 -6.44
C THR A 85 2.86 -2.30 -6.61
N SER A 86 3.23 -3.21 -7.52
CA SER A 86 2.37 -4.32 -7.91
C SER A 86 3.19 -5.52 -8.36
N HIS A 87 2.70 -6.71 -8.04
CA HIS A 87 3.03 -7.97 -8.68
C HIS A 87 1.74 -8.75 -8.99
N TYR A 88 1.83 -9.77 -9.83
CA TYR A 88 0.71 -10.70 -10.04
C TYR A 88 0.55 -11.59 -8.79
N LEU A 89 -0.69 -11.99 -8.51
CA LEU A 89 -1.04 -12.78 -7.35
C LEU A 89 -1.96 -13.94 -7.75
N GLY A 90 -1.68 -15.13 -7.25
CA GLY A 90 -2.45 -16.33 -7.56
C GLY A 90 -1.91 -17.54 -6.81
N LEU A 91 -1.44 -18.55 -7.53
CA LEU A 91 -0.93 -19.79 -6.90
C LEU A 91 0.40 -19.54 -6.16
N ASP A 92 1.19 -18.61 -6.65
CA ASP A 92 2.36 -18.07 -5.95
C ASP A 92 2.06 -16.64 -5.49
N VAL A 93 2.68 -16.21 -4.38
CA VAL A 93 2.56 -14.83 -3.89
C VAL A 93 3.03 -13.82 -4.94
N HIS A 94 4.15 -14.11 -5.58
CA HIS A 94 4.61 -13.41 -6.78
C HIS A 94 4.34 -14.31 -7.98
N ASP A 95 3.10 -14.31 -8.46
CA ASP A 95 2.65 -15.21 -9.51
C ASP A 95 3.28 -14.86 -10.88
N ALA A 96 3.27 -15.84 -11.78
CA ALA A 96 3.64 -15.63 -13.16
C ALA A 96 2.66 -14.66 -13.82
N GLY A 97 3.18 -13.73 -14.63
CA GLY A 97 2.37 -12.74 -15.31
C GLY A 97 2.99 -12.25 -16.61
N THR A 98 2.18 -11.52 -17.40
CA THR A 98 2.60 -11.09 -18.74
C THR A 98 3.43 -9.80 -18.72
N TYR A 99 3.31 -9.01 -17.65
CA TYR A 99 3.82 -7.63 -17.56
C TYR A 99 3.36 -6.72 -18.72
N GLY A 100 2.35 -7.14 -19.47
CA GLY A 100 1.70 -6.39 -20.54
C GLY A 100 0.43 -5.68 -20.06
N PRO A 101 -0.45 -5.28 -20.99
CA PRO A 101 -1.76 -4.74 -20.64
C PRO A 101 -2.58 -5.71 -19.80
N LEU A 102 -3.17 -5.22 -18.71
CA LEU A 102 -4.00 -5.99 -17.80
C LEU A 102 -5.25 -6.51 -18.51
N ARG A 103 -5.68 -7.73 -18.16
CA ARG A 103 -6.87 -8.37 -18.72
C ARG A 103 -7.90 -8.60 -17.61
N PRO A 104 -9.21 -8.65 -17.91
CA PRO A 104 -10.20 -9.11 -16.95
C PRO A 104 -9.79 -10.45 -16.32
N ASN A 105 -10.10 -10.62 -15.03
CA ASN A 105 -9.71 -11.76 -14.18
C ASN A 105 -8.23 -11.84 -13.81
N THR A 106 -7.42 -10.82 -14.12
CA THR A 106 -6.07 -10.69 -13.55
C THR A 106 -6.17 -10.17 -12.12
N VAL A 107 -5.40 -10.74 -11.19
CA VAL A 107 -5.23 -10.20 -9.83
C VAL A 107 -3.81 -9.69 -9.67
N ILE A 108 -3.67 -8.47 -9.16
CA ILE A 108 -2.39 -7.87 -8.78
C ILE A 108 -2.49 -7.23 -7.41
N THR A 109 -1.35 -7.08 -6.73
CA THR A 109 -1.27 -6.24 -5.52
C THR A 109 -1.20 -4.75 -5.89
N VAL A 110 -1.64 -3.88 -4.97
CA VAL A 110 -1.34 -2.45 -4.99
C VAL A 110 -0.81 -2.04 -3.62
N GLU A 111 0.51 -1.88 -3.52
CA GLU A 111 1.26 -1.86 -2.25
C GLU A 111 2.29 -0.72 -2.14
N PRO A 112 1.95 0.57 -2.35
CA PRO A 112 2.93 1.63 -2.13
C PRO A 112 3.42 1.67 -0.68
N GLY A 113 4.65 2.10 -0.48
CA GLY A 113 5.24 2.26 0.84
C GLY A 113 6.28 3.37 0.92
N ILE A 114 6.39 3.98 2.10
CA ILE A 114 7.37 5.01 2.43
C ILE A 114 8.14 4.54 3.66
N TYR A 115 9.47 4.55 3.58
CA TYR A 115 10.35 4.11 4.65
C TYR A 115 11.44 5.14 4.89
N ILE A 116 11.47 5.71 6.09
CA ILE A 116 12.41 6.76 6.48
C ILE A 116 13.25 6.20 7.64
N ALA A 117 14.42 5.65 7.31
CA ALA A 117 15.32 5.07 8.31
C ALA A 117 15.96 6.16 9.18
N GLU A 118 16.34 5.82 10.41
CA GLU A 118 17.25 6.63 11.23
C GLU A 118 18.48 7.10 10.42
N GLY A 119 18.85 8.37 10.57
CA GLY A 119 19.96 8.98 9.83
C GLY A 119 19.64 9.37 8.38
N SER A 120 18.40 9.21 7.92
CA SER A 120 17.95 9.75 6.62
C SER A 120 18.19 11.26 6.55
N PRO A 121 18.52 11.83 5.37
CA PRO A 121 18.86 13.24 5.20
C PRO A 121 17.61 14.14 5.27
N CYS A 122 16.96 14.17 6.43
CA CYS A 122 15.76 14.92 6.74
C CYS A 122 15.70 15.18 8.25
N ASP A 123 14.70 15.96 8.69
CA ASP A 123 14.46 16.21 10.12
C ASP A 123 14.24 14.88 10.88
N PRO A 124 14.95 14.64 12.00
CA PRO A 124 14.83 13.42 12.80
C PRO A 124 13.41 13.07 13.26
N LYS A 125 12.47 14.02 13.28
CA LYS A 125 11.05 13.73 13.58
C LYS A 125 10.40 12.73 12.59
N TRP A 126 10.99 12.58 11.41
CA TRP A 126 10.51 11.66 10.38
C TRP A 126 11.16 10.27 10.45
N TRP A 127 12.23 10.13 11.22
CA TRP A 127 12.97 8.87 11.31
C TRP A 127 12.14 7.75 11.93
N ASP A 128 12.48 6.54 11.54
CA ASP A 128 11.83 5.28 11.96
C ASP A 128 10.34 5.18 11.61
N ILE A 129 9.86 6.03 10.70
CA ILE A 129 8.52 5.92 10.12
C ILE A 129 8.61 5.05 8.86
N GLY A 130 8.01 3.87 8.94
CA GLY A 130 7.80 2.96 7.81
C GLY A 130 6.31 2.65 7.67
N VAL A 131 5.73 2.96 6.51
CA VAL A 131 4.33 2.67 6.19
C VAL A 131 4.25 1.95 4.85
N ARG A 132 3.48 0.86 4.81
CA ARG A 132 3.00 0.23 3.57
C ARG A 132 1.53 -0.15 3.75
N ILE A 133 0.73 0.10 2.72
CA ILE A 133 -0.68 -0.30 2.68
C ILE A 133 -0.87 -1.05 1.37
N GLU A 134 -1.34 -2.28 1.46
CA GLU A 134 -1.40 -3.22 0.34
C GLU A 134 -2.74 -3.91 0.28
N ASP A 135 -3.31 -3.97 -0.92
CA ASP A 135 -4.52 -4.73 -1.20
C ASP A 135 -4.38 -5.55 -2.49
N ASP A 136 -5.06 -6.70 -2.49
CA ASP A 136 -5.31 -7.55 -3.65
C ASP A 136 -6.42 -6.95 -4.53
N VAL A 137 -6.12 -6.71 -5.81
CA VAL A 137 -7.02 -6.03 -6.74
C VAL A 137 -7.31 -6.90 -7.96
N LEU A 138 -8.58 -7.26 -8.12
CA LEU A 138 -9.12 -7.99 -9.27
C LEU A 138 -9.49 -7.02 -10.40
N VAL A 139 -8.95 -7.26 -11.60
CA VAL A 139 -9.31 -6.52 -12.80
C VAL A 139 -10.66 -7.04 -13.33
N LEU A 140 -11.63 -6.13 -13.49
CA LEU A 140 -12.94 -6.40 -14.08
C LEU A 140 -13.00 -5.84 -15.51
N GLU A 141 -14.04 -6.18 -16.27
CA GLU A 141 -14.27 -5.61 -17.61
C GLU A 141 -14.44 -4.08 -17.60
N GLY A 142 -15.06 -3.54 -16.54
CA GLY A 142 -15.39 -2.11 -16.40
C GLY A 142 -14.68 -1.37 -15.26
N GLY A 143 -13.62 -1.95 -14.67
CA GLY A 143 -12.93 -1.36 -13.52
C GLY A 143 -12.11 -2.38 -12.75
N ASN A 144 -12.16 -2.31 -11.43
CA ASN A 144 -11.56 -3.28 -10.54
C ASN A 144 -12.40 -3.51 -9.27
N GLU A 145 -12.04 -4.56 -8.54
CA GLU A 145 -12.55 -4.88 -7.22
C GLU A 145 -11.38 -5.08 -6.26
N VAL A 146 -11.46 -4.48 -5.08
CA VAL A 146 -10.48 -4.66 -4.01
C VAL A 146 -10.94 -5.83 -3.14
N LEU A 147 -10.30 -6.99 -3.28
CA LEU A 147 -10.72 -8.25 -2.64
C LEU A 147 -10.52 -8.23 -1.11
N SER A 148 -9.56 -7.42 -0.65
CA SER A 148 -9.17 -7.26 0.76
C SER A 148 -9.81 -6.03 1.44
N ALA A 149 -10.84 -5.44 0.81
CA ALA A 149 -11.51 -4.22 1.31
C ALA A 149 -12.18 -4.38 2.69
N CYS A 150 -12.35 -5.61 3.19
CA CYS A 150 -12.87 -5.86 4.53
C CYS A 150 -11.90 -5.46 5.65
N VAL A 151 -10.60 -5.28 5.35
CA VAL A 151 -9.58 -4.89 6.32
C VAL A 151 -9.41 -3.35 6.30
N PRO A 152 -9.62 -2.66 7.44
CA PRO A 152 -9.50 -1.20 7.53
C PRO A 152 -8.18 -0.66 7.00
N ARG A 153 -8.23 0.45 6.25
CA ARG A 153 -7.05 1.12 5.67
C ARG A 153 -7.01 2.64 5.86
N THR A 154 -8.12 3.27 6.27
CA THR A 154 -8.06 4.68 6.66
C THR A 154 -7.52 4.78 8.08
N ALA A 155 -6.77 5.84 8.39
CA ALA A 155 -6.23 6.02 9.73
C ALA A 155 -7.33 6.01 10.80
N GLU A 156 -8.48 6.64 10.51
CA GLU A 156 -9.65 6.63 11.40
C GLU A 156 -10.20 5.23 11.62
N ALA A 157 -10.34 4.44 10.56
CA ALA A 157 -10.88 3.08 10.68
C ALA A 157 -9.89 2.16 11.39
N VAL A 158 -8.58 2.36 11.20
CA VAL A 158 -7.53 1.67 11.94
C VAL A 158 -7.60 2.00 13.42
N GLU A 159 -7.62 3.28 13.80
CA GLU A 159 -7.73 3.68 15.22
C GLU A 159 -9.04 3.18 15.85
N ALA A 160 -10.15 3.25 15.11
CA ALA A 160 -11.44 2.74 15.57
C ALA A 160 -11.43 1.21 15.75
N MET A 161 -10.75 0.47 14.88
CA MET A 161 -10.56 -0.98 15.04
C MET A 161 -9.68 -1.28 16.26
N MET A 162 -8.58 -0.55 16.45
CA MET A 162 -7.66 -0.76 17.58
C MET A 162 -8.26 -0.38 18.94
N ALA A 163 -9.28 0.49 18.96
CA ALA A 163 -10.00 0.84 20.17
C ALA A 163 -11.03 -0.22 20.62
N GLN A 164 -11.32 -1.21 19.78
CA GLN A 164 -12.22 -2.32 20.15
C GLN A 164 -11.51 -3.27 21.11
N GLU A 165 -12.26 -3.87 22.03
CA GLU A 165 -11.73 -4.96 22.84
C GLU A 165 -11.34 -6.12 21.91
N ALA A 166 -10.13 -6.64 22.11
CA ALA A 166 -9.70 -7.82 21.37
C ALA A 166 -10.70 -8.95 21.66
N PRO A 167 -11.20 -9.66 20.64
CA PRO A 167 -12.06 -10.80 20.87
C PRO A 167 -11.33 -11.82 21.74
N GLU A 168 -12.05 -12.46 22.67
CA GLU A 168 -11.52 -13.61 23.40
C GLU A 168 -11.07 -14.65 22.36
N LEU A 169 -9.76 -14.88 22.29
CA LEU A 169 -9.23 -15.95 21.48
C LEU A 169 -9.58 -17.28 22.17
N PRO A 170 -10.26 -18.22 21.51
CA PRO A 170 -10.57 -19.50 22.14
C PRO A 170 -9.26 -20.20 22.54
N GLY A 171 -9.07 -20.39 23.85
CA GLY A 171 -7.92 -21.11 24.42
C GLY A 171 -6.80 -20.27 25.04
N ARG A 172 -7.06 -19.01 25.46
CA ARG A 172 -6.24 -18.31 26.45
C ARG A 172 -6.99 -18.09 27.74
#